data_AF-A0A958XWG8-F1
#
_entry.id   AF-A0A958XWG8-F1
#
_cell.length_a   1.000
_cell.length_b   1.000
_cell.length_c   1.000
_cell.angle_alpha   90.00
_cell.angle_beta   90.00
_cell.angle_gamma   90.00
#
_symmetry.space_group_name_H-M   'P 1'
#
loop_
_entity.id
_entity.type
_entity.pdbx_description
1 polymer ?
#
loop_
_entity_poly.entity_id
_entity_poly.type
_entity_poly.pdbx_seq_one_letter_code
_entity_poly.pdbx_strand_id
1 'polypeptide(L)'
;MENGVLLGFIALYLLGTLAIGWWASRRVKSTADFVVAGKNLPMFVAACALFATWFGSETVMGASSEFIENGVLGVIEDPFGAALCLFLAGLLIARPLYKLNLLTFSDFFRMRYNKATEVVSAVFM
;
A
#
# COMPACT_ATOMS: atom_id res chain seq x y z
N MET A 1 0.55 -37.15 -1.43
CA MET A 1 1.79 -36.62 -0.79
C MET A 1 2.08 -35.18 -1.20
N GLU A 2 1.69 -34.72 -2.40
CA GLU A 2 1.85 -33.32 -2.85
C GLU A 2 1.16 -32.29 -1.94
N ASN A 3 -0.06 -32.57 -1.43
CA ASN A 3 -0.77 -31.63 -0.56
C ASN A 3 -0.02 -31.35 0.75
N GLY A 4 0.73 -32.33 1.28
CA GLY A 4 1.52 -32.13 2.50
C GLY A 4 2.70 -31.18 2.29
N VAL A 5 3.32 -31.22 1.11
CA VAL A 5 4.42 -30.32 0.74
C VAL A 5 3.90 -28.90 0.52
N LEU A 6 2.78 -28.73 -0.18
CA LEU A 6 2.12 -27.43 -0.37
C LEU A 6 1.71 -26.78 0.95
N LEU A 7 1.05 -27.54 1.83
CA LEU A 7 0.67 -27.05 3.16
C LEU A 7 1.89 -26.68 4.00
N GLY A 8 3.00 -27.43 3.86
CA GLY A 8 4.27 -27.09 4.49
C GLY A 8 4.82 -25.73 4.05
N PHE A 9 4.83 -25.44 2.75
CA PHE A 9 5.27 -24.13 2.22
C PHE A 9 4.36 -22.97 2.67
N ILE A 10 3.04 -23.18 2.65
CA ILE A 10 2.07 -22.18 3.12
C ILE A 10 2.30 -21.89 4.61
N ALA A 11 2.42 -22.93 5.44
CA ALA A 11 2.69 -22.78 6.86
C ALA A 11 4.01 -22.05 7.11
N LEU A 12 5.07 -22.38 6.36
CA LEU A 12 6.36 -21.70 6.47
C LEU A 12 6.27 -20.21 6.12
N TYR A 13 5.57 -19.86 5.04
CA TYR A 13 5.34 -18.47 4.63
C TYR A 13 4.56 -17.68 5.70
N LEU A 14 3.48 -18.25 6.23
CA LEU A 14 2.67 -17.63 7.27
C LEU A 14 3.46 -17.45 8.57
N LEU A 15 4.20 -18.47 9.00
CA LEU A 15 5.05 -18.36 10.19
C LEU A 15 6.18 -17.34 10.00
N GLY A 16 6.79 -17.30 8.81
CA GLY A 16 7.82 -16.31 8.48
C GLY A 16 7.30 -14.88 8.54
N THR A 17 6.16 -14.61 7.91
CA THR A 17 5.53 -13.27 7.92
C THR A 17 5.08 -12.87 9.33
N LEU A 18 4.51 -13.79 10.11
CA LEU A 18 4.17 -13.55 11.52
C LEU A 18 5.39 -13.28 12.39
N ALA A 19 6.49 -14.02 12.19
CA ALA A 19 7.72 -13.82 12.94
C ALA A 19 8.34 -12.44 12.66
N ILE A 20 8.36 -12.01 11.39
CA ILE A 20 8.82 -10.68 10.98
C ILE A 20 7.92 -9.60 11.59
N GLY A 21 6.59 -9.78 11.53
CA GLY A 21 5.63 -8.86 12.13
C GLY A 21 5.79 -8.73 13.64
N TRP A 22 5.98 -9.85 14.34
CA TRP A 22 6.23 -9.86 15.79
C TRP A 22 7.55 -9.17 16.15
N TRP A 23 8.61 -9.43 15.38
CA TRP A 23 9.90 -8.75 15.59
C TRP A 23 9.80 -7.24 15.35
N ALA A 24 9.10 -6.82 14.29
CA ALA A 24 8.88 -5.42 13.96
C ALA A 24 8.02 -4.71 15.03
N SER A 25 6.98 -5.39 15.55
CA SER A 25 6.11 -4.88 16.61
C SER A 25 6.88 -4.48 17.87
N ARG A 26 7.96 -5.21 18.21
CA ARG A 26 8.82 -4.88 19.37
C ARG A 26 9.57 -3.55 19.22
N ARG A 27 9.65 -2.98 18.01
CA ARG A 27 10.31 -1.70 17.74
C ARG A 27 9.37 -0.49 17.73
N VAL A 28 8.05 -0.72 17.76
CA VAL A 28 7.04 0.34 17.73
C VAL A 28 6.83 0.88 19.15
N LYS A 29 7.06 2.18 19.35
CA LYS A 29 6.89 2.84 20.67
C LYS A 29 5.81 3.92 20.68
N SER A 30 5.45 4.47 19.52
CA SER A 30 4.47 5.54 19.35
C SER A 30 3.49 5.23 18.22
N THR A 31 2.30 5.85 18.24
CA THR A 31 1.33 5.81 17.13
C THR A 31 1.94 6.30 15.82
N ALA A 32 2.82 7.30 15.86
CA ALA A 32 3.51 7.77 14.67
C ALA A 32 4.52 6.74 14.12
N ASP A 33 5.16 5.97 15.00
CA ASP A 33 6.05 4.88 14.58
C ASP A 33 5.26 3.73 13.96
N PHE A 34 4.03 3.50 14.42
CA PHE A 34 3.15 2.48 13.89
C PHE A 34 2.59 2.87 12.51
N VAL A 35 2.05 4.09 12.40
CA VAL A 35 1.29 4.53 11.20
C VAL A 35 2.21 5.02 10.08
N VAL A 36 3.27 5.77 10.40
CA VAL A 36 4.15 6.39 9.39
C VAL A 36 5.62 5.97 9.51
N ALA A 37 5.92 4.96 10.33
CA ALA A 37 7.29 4.49 10.59
C ALA A 37 8.26 5.63 10.95
N GLY A 38 7.76 6.64 11.68
CA GLY A 38 8.55 7.81 12.08
C GLY A 38 9.07 8.65 10.91
N LYS A 39 8.51 8.50 9.70
CA LYS A 39 8.91 9.20 8.47
C LYS A 39 10.37 8.97 8.03
N ASN A 40 11.03 7.94 8.57
CA ASN A 40 12.43 7.62 8.31
C ASN A 40 12.61 6.38 7.41
N LEU A 41 11.55 5.97 6.70
CA LEU A 41 11.61 4.79 5.84
C LEU A 41 12.46 5.07 4.60
N PRO A 42 13.46 4.23 4.26
CA PRO A 42 14.21 4.37 3.02
C PRO A 42 13.28 4.32 1.81
N MET A 43 13.54 5.15 0.80
CA MET A 43 12.69 5.27 -0.40
C MET A 43 12.44 3.92 -1.08
N PHE A 44 13.44 3.05 -1.13
CA PHE A 44 13.30 1.71 -1.70
C PHE A 44 12.27 0.86 -0.97
N VAL A 45 12.30 0.85 0.37
CA VAL A 45 11.33 0.10 1.19
C VAL A 45 9.92 0.67 1.02
N ALA A 46 9.81 2.00 0.96
CA ALA A 46 8.53 2.66 0.70
C ALA A 46 7.96 2.31 -0.69
N ALA A 47 8.81 2.29 -1.73
CA ALA A 47 8.41 1.89 -3.08
C ALA A 47 7.96 0.42 -3.13
N CYS A 48 8.69 -0.49 -2.48
CA CYS A 48 8.30 -1.89 -2.37
C CYS A 48 6.97 -2.06 -1.63
N ALA A 49 6.75 -1.31 -0.56
CA ALA A 49 5.49 -1.35 0.20
C ALA A 49 4.31 -0.83 -0.66
N LEU A 50 4.49 0.29 -1.35
CA LEU A 50 3.49 0.84 -2.26
C LEU A 50 3.14 -0.15 -3.39
N PHE A 51 4.17 -0.77 -3.99
CA PHE A 51 3.97 -1.80 -4.99
C PHE A 51 3.21 -3.00 -4.42
N ALA A 52 3.61 -3.49 -3.24
CA ALA A 52 2.97 -4.64 -2.60
C ALA A 52 1.50 -4.38 -2.20
N THR A 53 1.11 -3.14 -1.93
CA THR A 53 -0.29 -2.79 -1.56
C THR A 53 -1.26 -2.92 -2.72
N TRP A 54 -0.84 -2.61 -3.96
CA TRP A 54 -1.72 -2.62 -5.12
C TRP A 54 -1.48 -3.82 -6.06
N PHE A 55 -0.25 -4.36 -6.08
CA PHE A 55 0.12 -5.51 -6.90
C PHE A 55 -0.28 -6.83 -6.21
N GLY A 56 -1.59 -7.06 -6.10
CA GLY A 56 -2.20 -8.22 -5.47
C GLY A 56 -2.60 -9.33 -6.43
N SER A 57 -3.36 -10.30 -5.92
CA SER A 57 -3.93 -11.39 -6.72
C SER A 57 -4.87 -10.89 -7.82
N GLU A 58 -5.57 -9.78 -7.55
CA GLU A 58 -6.50 -9.14 -8.48
C GLU A 58 -5.81 -8.66 -9.77
N THR A 59 -4.68 -7.98 -9.65
CA THR A 59 -3.94 -7.44 -10.80
C THR A 59 -3.27 -8.55 -11.59
N VAL A 60 -2.77 -9.60 -10.91
CA VAL A 60 -2.17 -10.76 -11.59
C VAL A 60 -3.19 -11.50 -12.45
N MET A 61 -4.40 -11.74 -11.93
CA MET A 61 -5.45 -12.41 -12.70
C MET A 61 -6.08 -11.48 -13.74
N GLY A 62 -6.32 -10.21 -13.39
CA GLY A 62 -6.93 -9.21 -14.25
C GLY A 62 -6.07 -8.88 -15.47
N ALA A 63 -4.79 -8.57 -15.26
CA ALA A 63 -3.85 -8.27 -16.34
C ALA A 63 -3.67 -9.47 -17.29
N SER A 64 -3.71 -10.70 -16.76
CA SER A 64 -3.64 -11.91 -17.58
C SER A 64 -4.88 -12.08 -18.46
N SER A 65 -6.07 -11.79 -17.92
CA SER A 65 -7.32 -11.83 -18.67
C SER A 65 -7.35 -10.76 -19.77
N GLU A 66 -6.98 -9.53 -19.41
CA GLU A 66 -6.96 -8.38 -20.33
C GLU A 66 -5.94 -8.58 -21.47
N PHE A 67 -4.80 -9.19 -21.16
CA PHE A 67 -3.80 -9.56 -22.17
C PHE A 67 -4.36 -10.53 -23.21
N ILE A 68 -5.19 -11.48 -22.80
CA ILE A 68 -5.77 -12.48 -23.70
C ILE A 68 -6.79 -11.83 -24.63
N GLU A 69 -7.57 -10.86 -24.15
CA GLU A 69 -8.62 -10.19 -24.93
C GLU A 69 -8.07 -9.08 -25.84
N ASN A 70 -7.24 -8.19 -25.30
CA ASN A 70 -6.81 -6.94 -25.94
C ASN A 70 -5.29 -6.89 -26.24
N GLY A 71 -4.57 -7.97 -25.95
CA GLY A 71 -3.13 -8.08 -26.21
C GLY A 71 -2.30 -7.12 -25.36
N VAL A 72 -1.12 -6.76 -25.85
CA VAL A 72 -0.19 -5.84 -25.17
C VAL A 72 -0.78 -4.43 -24.99
N LEU A 73 -1.71 -4.02 -25.86
CA LEU A 73 -2.33 -2.70 -25.81
C LEU A 73 -3.35 -2.57 -24.68
N GLY A 74 -4.01 -3.66 -24.26
CA GLY A 74 -4.92 -3.65 -23.11
C GLY A 74 -4.18 -3.50 -21.78
N VAL A 75 -3.01 -4.13 -21.63
CA VAL A 75 -2.23 -4.13 -20.39
C VAL A 75 -1.26 -2.95 -20.29
N ILE A 76 -1.15 -2.10 -21.32
CA ILE A 76 -0.20 -0.98 -21.31
C ILE A 76 -0.53 0.08 -20.26
N GLU A 77 -1.80 0.18 -19.86
CA GLU A 77 -2.25 1.13 -18.83
C GLU A 77 -1.73 0.76 -17.43
N ASP A 78 -1.59 -0.54 -17.14
CA ASP A 78 -1.15 -1.04 -15.84
C ASP A 78 0.26 -0.54 -15.46
N PRO A 79 1.30 -0.65 -16.31
CA PRO A 79 2.62 -0.14 -16.00
C PRO A 79 2.74 1.37 -16.27
N PHE A 80 2.30 1.86 -17.44
CA PHE A 80 2.58 3.26 -17.82
C PHE A 80 1.59 4.24 -17.20
N GLY A 81 0.31 3.89 -17.15
CA GLY A 81 -0.74 4.69 -16.52
C GLY A 81 -0.52 4.77 -15.01
N ALA A 82 -0.31 3.64 -14.34
CA ALA A 82 -0.06 3.63 -12.90
C ALA A 82 1.25 4.34 -12.53
N ALA A 83 2.34 4.13 -13.28
CA ALA A 83 3.60 4.84 -13.03
C ALA A 83 3.46 6.35 -13.20
N LEU A 84 2.78 6.80 -14.27
CA LEU A 84 2.51 8.22 -14.49
C LEU A 84 1.63 8.80 -13.38
N CYS A 85 0.59 8.07 -12.97
CA CYS A 85 -0.29 8.47 -11.88
C CYS A 85 0.48 8.63 -10.56
N LEU A 86 1.31 7.65 -10.18
CA LEU A 86 2.15 7.70 -8.99
C LEU A 86 3.14 8.87 -9.04
N PHE A 87 3.74 9.11 -10.20
CA PHE A 87 4.66 10.23 -10.40
C PHE A 87 3.96 11.58 -10.22
N LEU A 88 2.80 11.77 -10.87
CA LEU A 88 2.00 12.99 -10.77
C LEU A 88 1.45 13.20 -9.36
N ALA A 89 0.90 12.16 -8.74
CA ALA A 89 0.39 12.20 -7.37
C ALA A 89 1.51 12.53 -6.37
N GLY A 90 2.69 11.91 -6.53
CA GLY A 90 3.87 12.22 -5.72
C GLY A 90 4.33 13.67 -5.85
N LEU A 91 4.32 14.22 -7.07
CA LEU A 91 4.79 15.58 -7.34
C LEU A 91 3.78 16.65 -6.91
N LEU A 92 2.50 16.46 -7.22
CA LEU A 92 1.44 17.46 -7.01
C LEU A 92 0.76 17.35 -5.64
N ILE A 93 0.46 16.12 -5.19
CA ILE A 93 -0.39 15.88 -4.02
C ILE A 93 0.47 15.54 -2.79
N ALA A 94 1.46 14.66 -2.92
CA ALA A 94 2.22 14.20 -1.75
C ALA A 94 3.05 15.32 -1.12
N ARG A 95 3.64 16.23 -1.93
CA ARG A 95 4.43 17.37 -1.42
C ARG A 95 3.66 18.29 -0.47
N PRO A 96 2.47 18.84 -0.82
CA PRO A 96 1.71 19.67 0.11
C PRO A 96 1.19 18.88 1.32
N LEU A 97 0.72 17.65 1.14
CA LEU A 97 0.22 16.84 2.25
C LEU A 97 1.31 16.48 3.26
N TYR A 98 2.53 16.17 2.79
CA TYR A 98 3.64 15.82 3.67
C TYR A 98 4.03 16.97 4.60
N LYS A 99 3.92 18.22 4.14
CA LYS A 99 4.20 19.44 4.94
C LYS A 99 3.19 19.65 6.08
N LEU A 100 1.98 19.10 5.96
CA LEU A 100 0.92 19.27 6.95
C LEU A 100 1.09 18.37 8.18
N ASN A 101 2.10 17.48 8.20
CA ASN A 101 2.38 16.57 9.32
C ASN A 101 1.17 15.76 9.81
N LEU A 102 0.30 15.36 8.88
CA LEU A 102 -0.88 14.53 9.16
C LEU A 102 -0.47 13.09 9.48
N LEU A 103 -1.27 12.41 10.31
CA LEU A 103 -1.13 10.98 10.57
C LEU A 103 -1.99 10.17 9.60
N THR A 104 -3.19 10.66 9.28
CA THR A 104 -4.11 10.04 8.33
C THR A 104 -4.49 11.01 7.20
N PHE A 105 -4.96 10.48 6.08
CA PHE A 105 -5.57 11.32 5.04
C PHE A 105 -6.85 12.02 5.55
N SER A 106 -7.61 11.38 6.45
CA SER A 106 -8.83 11.96 7.04
C SER A 106 -8.57 13.22 7.86
N ASP A 107 -7.40 13.34 8.49
CA ASP A 107 -6.98 14.55 9.22
C ASP A 107 -6.95 15.79 8.30
N PHE A 108 -6.72 15.60 7.00
CA PHE A 108 -6.80 16.68 6.01
C PHE A 108 -8.21 17.30 5.96
N PHE A 109 -9.25 16.46 5.97
CA PHE A 109 -10.63 16.92 5.93
C PHE A 109 -11.03 17.66 7.20
N ARG A 110 -10.43 17.31 8.34
CA ARG A 110 -10.59 18.07 9.59
C ARG A 110 -10.08 19.50 9.46
N MET A 111 -8.88 19.68 8.90
CA MET A 111 -8.28 21.01 8.75
C MET A 111 -8.97 21.86 7.69
N ARG A 112 -9.45 21.23 6.61
CA ARG A 112 -10.06 21.93 5.48
C ARG A 112 -11.54 22.25 5.70
N TYR A 113 -12.25 21.39 6.42
CA TYR A 113 -13.68 21.48 6.64
C TYR A 113 -13.98 21.46 8.14
N ASN A 114 -14.30 20.30 8.70
CA ASN A 114 -14.86 20.17 10.03
C ASN A 114 -14.62 18.75 10.55
N LYS A 115 -14.78 18.55 11.87
CA LYS A 115 -14.70 17.22 12.50
C LYS A 115 -15.76 16.23 12.01
N ALA A 116 -16.95 16.70 11.61
CA ALA A 116 -17.98 15.83 11.04
C ALA A 116 -17.51 15.23 9.70
N THR A 117 -16.89 16.03 8.85
CA THR A 117 -16.34 15.59 7.55
C THR A 117 -15.16 14.65 7.72
N GLU A 118 -14.30 14.87 8.72
CA GLU A 118 -13.22 13.94 9.09
C GLU A 118 -13.78 12.55 9.41
N VAL A 119 -14.78 12.45 10.28
CA VAL A 119 -15.39 11.17 10.66
C VAL A 119 -16.05 10.50 9.48
N VAL A 120 -16.80 11.25 8.66
CA VAL A 120 -17.41 10.68 7.44
C VAL A 120 -16.32 10.14 6.51
N SER A 121 -15.26 10.91 6.24
CA SER A 121 -14.16 10.46 5.39
C SER A 121 -13.45 9.23 5.95
N ALA A 122 -13.25 9.15 7.27
CA ALA A 122 -12.61 8.03 7.94
C ALA A 122 -13.48 6.76 7.97
N VAL A 123 -14.79 6.87 7.78
CA VAL A 123 -15.69 5.71 7.69
C VAL A 123 -15.73 5.15 6.26
N PHE A 124 -15.59 6.02 5.26
CA PHE A 124 -15.60 5.62 3.84
C PHE A 124 -14.26 5.08 3.33
N MET A 125 -13.15 5.54 3.92
CA MET A 125 -11.79 5.24 3.49
C MET A 125 -11.21 4.03 4.22
#